data_AF-A0A7S2EEZ2-F1
#
_entry.id   AF-A0A7S2EEZ2-F1
#
_cell.length_a   1.000
_cell.length_b   1.000
_cell.length_c   1.000
_cell.angle_alpha   90.00
_cell.angle_beta   90.00
_cell.angle_gamma   90.00
#
_symmetry.space_group_name_H-M   'P 1'
#
loop_
_entity.id
_entity.type
_entity.pdbx_description
1 polymer ?
#
loop_
_entity_poly.entity_id
_entity_poly.type
_entity_poly.pdbx_seq_one_letter_code
_entity_poly.pdbx_strand_id
1 'polypeptide(L)'
;LHLIISSSCVRTTTMTHTRTNYILTILTIAAQVCNALNLHGVSSTRRQALRDVLSITAKTTAAASLISSPLFLPTAATAEEEELMTVYFGCGCFWHVQHEFVEAERRILQRDDASLTARAGYAGGKSKDSTVCYHNALNVGDYGSLGHAEVVALTIPPSSFEQFA
;
A
#
# COMPACT_ATOMS: atom_id res chain seq x y z
N LEU A 1 -5.25 -21.18 5.81
CA LEU A 1 -3.80 -20.94 6.03
C LEU A 1 -3.69 -19.61 6.79
N HIS A 2 -3.09 -19.57 7.98
CA HIS A 2 -2.85 -18.30 8.69
C HIS A 2 -1.46 -17.78 8.34
N LEU A 3 -1.37 -16.55 7.83
CA LEU A 3 -0.12 -15.83 7.59
C LEU A 3 0.19 -14.91 8.76
N ILE A 4 1.39 -15.01 9.31
CA ILE A 4 1.89 -14.14 10.37
C ILE A 4 3.05 -13.34 9.81
N ILE A 5 2.86 -12.03 9.59
CA ILE A 5 3.84 -11.14 8.92
C ILE A 5 5.01 -10.86 9.87
N SER A 6 6.25 -10.96 9.38
CA SER A 6 7.44 -10.96 10.23
C SER A 6 7.86 -9.55 10.72
N SER A 7 7.80 -9.35 12.04
CA SER A 7 8.64 -8.38 12.77
C SER A 7 8.86 -8.92 14.18
N SER A 8 9.87 -9.77 14.36
CA SER A 8 10.41 -10.26 15.65
C SER A 8 9.52 -11.14 16.54
N CYS A 9 8.19 -10.97 16.56
CA CYS A 9 7.22 -11.81 17.26
C CYS A 9 5.85 -11.19 16.94
N VAL A 10 5.06 -11.77 16.04
CA VAL A 10 3.76 -11.19 15.68
C VAL A 10 2.64 -11.97 16.32
N ARG A 11 1.82 -11.24 17.09
CA ARG A 11 0.62 -11.78 17.70
C ARG A 11 -0.45 -11.94 16.61
N THR A 12 -0.89 -13.17 16.36
CA THR A 12 -2.05 -13.54 15.54
C THR A 12 -3.27 -12.79 16.05
N THR A 13 -3.48 -11.59 15.54
CA THR A 13 -4.68 -10.81 15.80
C THR A 13 -5.65 -11.17 14.70
N THR A 14 -6.70 -11.91 15.05
CA THR A 14 -7.86 -12.06 14.18
C THR A 14 -8.34 -10.67 13.77
N MET A 15 -8.35 -10.37 12.47
CA MET A 15 -8.89 -9.11 11.93
C MET A 15 -10.40 -9.03 12.23
N THR A 16 -10.74 -8.54 13.41
CA THR A 16 -12.05 -7.97 13.71
C THR A 16 -11.92 -6.45 13.56
N HIS A 17 -12.64 -5.97 12.56
CA HIS A 17 -12.74 -4.58 12.14
C HIS A 17 -13.01 -3.63 13.33
N THR A 18 -11.96 -3.02 13.88
CA THR A 18 -12.07 -2.00 14.93
C THR A 18 -11.79 -0.62 14.31
N ARG A 19 -12.69 -0.16 13.43
CA ARG A 19 -12.60 1.15 12.75
C ARG A 19 -13.15 2.34 13.57
N THR A 20 -13.47 2.17 14.86
CA THR A 20 -14.27 3.18 15.58
C THR A 20 -13.46 4.16 16.46
N ASN A 21 -12.16 3.94 16.69
CA ASN A 21 -11.42 4.72 17.71
C ASN A 21 -10.42 5.76 17.20
N TYR A 22 -10.20 5.92 15.89
CA TYR A 22 -9.22 6.89 15.36
C TYR A 22 -9.80 8.29 15.08
N ILE A 23 -11.12 8.39 14.86
CA ILE A 23 -11.76 9.69 14.50
C ILE A 23 -11.95 10.58 15.75
N LEU A 24 -12.20 10.00 16.93
CA LEU A 24 -12.37 10.76 18.17
C LEU A 24 -11.07 11.39 18.72
N THR A 25 -9.92 10.76 18.46
CA THR A 25 -8.61 11.28 18.89
C THR A 25 -8.11 12.44 18.03
N ILE A 26 -8.44 12.46 16.73
CA ILE A 26 -8.05 13.58 15.84
C ILE A 26 -8.85 14.85 16.16
N LEU A 27 -10.14 14.71 16.51
CA LEU A 27 -10.99 15.86 16.87
C LEU A 27 -10.57 16.54 18.18
N THR A 28 -10.00 15.80 19.14
CA THR A 28 -9.57 16.35 20.43
C THR A 28 -8.25 17.12 20.35
N ILE A 29 -7.31 16.68 19.50
CA ILE A 29 -6.04 17.39 19.29
C ILE A 29 -6.27 18.72 18.55
N ALA A 30 -7.18 18.76 17.57
CA ALA A 30 -7.50 19.99 16.85
C ALA A 30 -8.09 21.09 17.76
N ALA A 31 -8.90 20.71 18.76
CA ALA A 31 -9.46 21.65 19.72
C ALA A 31 -8.40 22.25 20.67
N GLN A 32 -7.35 21.49 21.02
CA GLN A 32 -6.27 21.96 21.90
C GLN A 32 -5.29 22.90 21.19
N VAL A 33 -5.03 22.70 19.89
CA VAL A 33 -4.18 23.61 19.10
C VAL A 33 -4.88 24.94 18.82
N CYS A 34 -6.20 24.95 18.61
CA CYS A 34 -6.95 26.19 18.41
C CYS A 34 -7.00 27.09 19.67
N ASN A 35 -6.94 26.52 20.88
CA ASN A 35 -6.97 27.29 22.13
C ASN A 35 -5.61 27.92 22.50
N ALA A 36 -4.50 27.41 21.96
CA ALA A 36 -3.15 27.88 22.28
C ALA A 36 -2.68 29.07 21.41
N LEU A 37 -3.40 29.41 20.34
CA LEU A 37 -3.00 30.48 19.40
C LEU A 37 -3.68 31.84 19.67
N ASN A 38 -4.39 32.00 20.79
CA ASN A 38 -5.25 33.18 21.01
C ASN A 38 -4.82 34.08 22.19
N LEU A 39 -3.51 34.25 22.40
CA LEU A 39 -2.96 35.27 23.30
C LEU A 39 -1.68 35.85 22.71
N HIS A 40 -1.83 36.90 21.89
CA HIS A 40 -0.97 38.10 21.84
C HIS A 40 -1.45 38.97 20.67
N GLY A 41 -2.31 39.93 20.97
CA GLY A 41 -2.59 41.03 20.05
C GLY A 41 -1.51 42.09 20.16
N VAL A 42 -0.80 42.38 19.06
CA VAL A 42 -0.18 43.70 18.76
C VAL A 42 -0.15 43.91 17.24
N SER A 43 -0.89 44.92 16.81
CA SER A 43 -0.60 45.93 15.77
C SER A 43 -0.22 45.56 14.33
N SER A 44 -1.07 46.05 13.42
CA SER A 44 -0.73 46.84 12.22
C SER A 44 -0.01 46.18 11.03
N THR A 45 -0.65 46.37 9.87
CA THR A 45 -0.02 46.52 8.54
C THR A 45 0.77 45.33 7.96
N ARG A 46 0.08 44.29 7.49
CA ARG A 46 0.49 43.57 6.25
C ARG A 46 -0.55 42.61 5.64
N ARG A 47 -1.86 42.84 5.84
CA ARG A 47 -2.90 42.18 5.05
C ARG A 47 -3.33 43.10 3.90
N GLN A 48 -2.48 43.30 2.89
CA GLN A 48 -2.91 44.03 1.69
C GLN A 48 -2.01 43.94 0.45
N ALA A 49 -1.17 42.91 0.33
CA ALA A 49 -0.46 42.69 -0.93
C ALA A 49 -0.29 41.18 -1.14
N LEU A 50 -1.24 40.58 -1.85
CA LEU A 50 -1.14 39.34 -2.66
C LEU A 50 -2.54 38.91 -3.16
N ARG A 51 -3.34 39.90 -3.53
CA ARG A 51 -4.51 39.76 -4.40
C ARG A 51 -4.30 40.82 -5.46
N ASP A 52 -3.61 40.45 -6.55
CA ASP A 52 -3.58 41.13 -7.85
C ASP A 52 -2.42 40.58 -8.69
N VAL A 53 -2.64 39.45 -9.37
CA VAL A 53 -2.08 39.27 -10.72
C VAL A 53 -3.24 38.77 -11.59
N LEU A 54 -3.93 39.77 -12.11
CA LEU A 54 -5.10 39.73 -12.96
C LEU A 54 -4.64 39.68 -14.44
N SER A 55 -5.14 38.67 -15.15
CA SER A 55 -5.47 38.61 -16.59
C SER A 55 -4.72 39.46 -17.63
N ILE A 56 -4.02 38.79 -18.56
CA ILE A 56 -3.72 39.20 -19.96
C ILE A 56 -3.52 37.86 -20.71
N THR A 57 -4.16 37.43 -21.81
CA THR A 57 -4.84 38.09 -22.94
C THR A 57 -5.74 37.06 -23.63
N ALA A 58 -6.86 37.56 -24.14
CA ALA A 58 -7.78 36.83 -25.01
C ALA A 58 -7.37 36.95 -26.50
N LYS A 59 -7.95 36.04 -27.31
CA LYS A 59 -8.24 36.11 -28.76
C LYS A 59 -7.10 35.74 -29.73
N THR A 60 -7.34 34.68 -30.52
CA THR A 60 -7.66 34.81 -31.97
C THR A 60 -8.32 33.54 -32.50
N THR A 61 -9.51 33.70 -33.05
CA THR A 61 -10.23 32.77 -33.92
C THR A 61 -9.65 32.82 -35.34
N ALA A 62 -9.41 31.66 -35.96
CA ALA A 62 -9.43 31.52 -37.42
C ALA A 62 -9.70 30.05 -37.78
N ALA A 63 -10.70 29.85 -38.64
CA ALA A 63 -11.16 28.58 -39.18
C ALA A 63 -10.21 28.01 -40.24
N ALA A 64 -10.14 26.69 -40.38
CA ALA A 64 -10.09 26.01 -41.69
C ALA A 64 -10.10 24.48 -41.58
N SER A 65 -10.86 23.86 -42.49
CA SER A 65 -10.69 22.53 -43.09
C SER A 65 -11.34 21.32 -42.41
N LEU A 66 -12.53 21.01 -42.93
CA LEU A 66 -13.20 19.71 -42.92
C LEU A 66 -12.30 18.64 -43.56
N ILE A 67 -11.78 17.73 -42.75
CA ILE A 67 -11.37 16.40 -43.21
C ILE A 67 -12.13 15.42 -42.32
N SER A 68 -13.31 14.99 -42.80
CA SER A 68 -14.09 13.91 -42.20
C SER A 68 -13.41 12.58 -42.52
N SER A 69 -12.22 12.36 -41.98
CA SER A 69 -11.66 11.02 -41.89
C SER A 69 -12.41 10.29 -40.77
N PRO A 70 -12.92 9.06 -40.99
CA PRO A 70 -13.32 8.23 -39.88
C PRO A 70 -12.06 7.96 -39.06
N LEU A 71 -11.91 8.70 -37.97
CA LEU A 71 -11.01 8.31 -36.90
C LEU A 71 -11.53 6.97 -36.42
N PHE A 72 -10.89 5.90 -36.89
CA PHE A 72 -10.92 4.62 -36.22
C PHE A 72 -10.27 4.89 -34.86
N LEU A 73 -11.08 5.33 -33.89
CA LEU A 73 -10.66 5.32 -32.50
C LEU A 73 -10.28 3.86 -32.24
N PRO A 74 -9.02 3.56 -31.88
CA PRO A 74 -8.77 2.28 -31.25
C PRO A 74 -9.72 2.27 -30.05
N THR A 75 -10.71 1.38 -30.08
CA THR A 75 -11.37 0.94 -28.85
C THR A 75 -10.21 0.56 -27.96
N ALA A 76 -9.91 1.42 -26.99
CA ALA A 76 -8.99 1.09 -25.92
C ALA A 76 -9.56 -0.21 -25.37
N ALA A 77 -8.86 -1.31 -25.60
CA ALA A 77 -9.14 -2.56 -24.94
C ALA A 77 -9.17 -2.18 -23.46
N THR A 78 -10.36 -2.17 -22.88
CA THR A 78 -10.49 -2.08 -21.45
C THR A 78 -9.75 -3.30 -20.96
N ALA A 79 -8.54 -3.09 -20.43
CA ALA A 79 -7.85 -4.11 -19.67
C ALA A 79 -8.89 -4.57 -18.65
N GLU A 80 -9.43 -5.76 -18.84
CA GLU A 80 -10.34 -6.34 -17.87
C GLU A 80 -9.50 -6.39 -16.59
N GLU A 81 -9.90 -5.61 -15.57
CA GLU A 81 -9.22 -5.62 -14.29
C GLU A 81 -9.37 -7.04 -13.73
N GLU A 82 -8.36 -7.87 -13.94
CA GLU A 82 -8.31 -9.21 -13.38
C GLU A 82 -8.32 -9.09 -11.86
N GLU A 83 -9.25 -9.79 -11.21
CA GLU A 83 -9.28 -9.88 -9.76
C GLU A 83 -7.99 -10.54 -9.27
N LEU A 84 -7.20 -9.79 -8.51
CA LEU A 84 -5.90 -10.25 -8.05
C LEU A 84 -6.09 -11.41 -7.05
N MET A 85 -5.24 -12.43 -7.16
CA MET A 85 -5.22 -13.55 -6.23
C MET A 85 -4.04 -13.45 -5.27
N THR A 86 -4.20 -13.96 -4.04
CA THR A 86 -3.12 -14.06 -3.07
C THR A 86 -2.50 -15.46 -3.09
N VAL A 87 -1.19 -15.52 -3.32
CA VAL A 87 -0.42 -16.77 -3.40
C VAL A 87 0.61 -16.81 -2.27
N TYR A 88 0.92 -18.00 -1.77
CA TYR A 88 1.90 -18.25 -0.71
C TYR A 88 2.98 -19.21 -1.21
N PHE A 89 4.24 -18.79 -1.15
CA PHE A 89 5.40 -19.58 -1.55
C PHE A 89 6.25 -19.93 -0.32
N GLY A 90 6.56 -21.22 -0.13
CA GLY A 90 7.41 -21.72 0.95
C GLY A 90 8.68 -22.36 0.41
N CYS A 91 9.65 -21.54 -0.02
CA CYS A 91 10.83 -21.97 -0.78
C CYS A 91 12.14 -21.74 0.00
N GLY A 92 12.13 -21.98 1.32
CA GLY A 92 13.30 -21.80 2.18
C GLY A 92 13.32 -20.42 2.85
N CYS A 93 14.51 -19.80 2.93
CA CYS A 93 14.70 -18.54 3.66
C CYS A 93 13.88 -17.41 3.05
N PHE A 94 12.87 -16.93 3.77
CA PHE A 94 11.95 -15.89 3.29
C PHE A 94 12.61 -14.53 3.03
N TRP A 95 13.81 -14.25 3.54
CA TRP A 95 14.51 -12.99 3.29
C TRP A 95 15.00 -12.93 1.85
N HIS A 96 15.63 -14.02 1.40
CA HIS A 96 16.07 -14.15 0.03
C HIS A 96 14.85 -14.23 -0.91
N VAL A 97 13.89 -15.08 -0.58
CA VAL A 97 12.71 -15.29 -1.42
C VAL A 97 11.86 -14.01 -1.55
N GLN A 98 11.71 -13.22 -0.47
CA GLN A 98 10.99 -11.96 -0.53
C GLN A 98 11.69 -10.95 -1.44
N HIS A 99 13.03 -10.87 -1.35
CA HIS A 99 13.81 -10.02 -2.24
C HIS A 99 13.56 -10.39 -3.71
N GLU A 100 13.65 -11.68 -4.05
CA GLU A 100 13.42 -12.13 -5.42
C GLU A 100 12.00 -11.81 -5.91
N PHE A 101 10.98 -11.96 -5.06
CA PHE A 101 9.62 -11.61 -5.43
C PHE A 101 9.40 -10.10 -5.56
N VAL A 102 10.04 -9.28 -4.73
CA VAL A 102 10.02 -7.81 -4.90
C VAL A 102 10.59 -7.44 -6.27
N GLU A 103 11.74 -8.02 -6.64
CA GLU A 103 12.35 -7.76 -7.94
C GLU A 103 11.51 -8.30 -9.11
N ALA A 104 10.83 -9.43 -8.93
CA ALA A 104 9.89 -9.97 -9.90
C ALA A 104 8.65 -9.06 -10.07
N GLU A 105 8.08 -8.54 -8.98
CA GLU A 105 6.97 -7.59 -9.05
C GLU A 105 7.35 -6.31 -9.82
N ARG A 106 8.58 -5.81 -9.63
CA ARG A 106 9.09 -4.66 -10.41
C ARG A 106 9.26 -5.00 -11.88
N ARG A 107 9.83 -6.15 -12.19
CA ARG A 107 10.21 -6.51 -13.57
C ARG A 107 9.05 -7.04 -14.40
N ILE A 108 8.20 -7.87 -13.81
CA ILE A 108 7.13 -8.60 -14.51
C ILE A 108 5.83 -7.79 -14.44
N LEU A 109 5.48 -7.31 -13.25
CA LEU A 109 4.22 -6.58 -13.03
C LEU A 109 4.39 -5.06 -13.15
N GLN A 110 5.61 -4.57 -13.37
CA GLN A 110 5.93 -3.15 -13.54
C GLN A 110 5.43 -2.30 -12.35
N ARG A 111 5.46 -2.87 -11.14
CA ARG A 111 5.06 -2.19 -9.91
C ARG A 111 6.12 -1.21 -9.43
N ASP A 112 5.66 -0.09 -8.90
CA ASP A 112 6.47 0.85 -8.14
C ASP A 112 6.60 0.41 -6.68
N ASP A 113 7.52 1.04 -5.93
CA ASP A 113 7.80 0.71 -4.52
C ASP A 113 6.55 0.75 -3.64
N ALA A 114 5.61 1.65 -3.94
CA ALA A 114 4.38 1.83 -3.17
C ALA A 114 3.34 0.73 -3.43
N SER A 115 3.39 0.06 -4.58
CA SER A 115 2.44 -0.99 -4.97
C SER A 115 2.96 -2.42 -4.76
N LEU A 116 4.19 -2.60 -4.27
CA LEU A 116 4.74 -3.92 -3.94
C LEU A 116 3.93 -4.64 -2.86
N THR A 117 3.72 -5.94 -3.05
CA THR A 117 2.84 -6.76 -2.21
C THR A 117 3.54 -7.91 -1.49
N ALA A 118 4.76 -8.30 -1.89
CA ALA A 118 5.51 -9.39 -1.29
C ALA A 118 5.77 -9.17 0.21
N ARG A 119 5.23 -10.05 1.05
CA ARG A 119 5.38 -10.03 2.50
C ARG A 119 5.83 -11.38 3.03
N ALA A 120 6.97 -11.39 3.70
CA ALA A 120 7.47 -12.52 4.45
C ALA A 120 6.61 -12.80 5.70
N GLY A 121 6.43 -14.08 6.01
CA GLY A 121 5.71 -14.52 7.20
C GLY A 121 5.83 -16.02 7.47
N TYR A 122 4.98 -16.52 8.36
CA TYR A 122 4.93 -17.93 8.75
C TYR A 122 3.56 -18.54 8.45
N ALA A 123 3.54 -19.77 7.93
CA ALA A 123 2.30 -20.48 7.60
C ALA A 123 2.47 -22.01 7.64
N GLY A 124 1.38 -22.77 7.48
CA GLY A 124 1.41 -24.24 7.37
C GLY A 124 1.56 -25.02 8.68
N GLY A 125 1.81 -24.34 9.81
CA GLY A 125 1.95 -24.97 11.12
C GLY A 125 0.65 -25.47 11.74
N LYS A 126 0.79 -26.37 12.72
CA LYS A 126 -0.33 -26.99 13.46
C LYS A 126 -0.72 -26.20 14.71
N SER A 127 0.20 -25.39 15.23
CA SER A 127 -0.07 -24.62 16.43
C SER A 127 -1.17 -23.58 16.18
N LYS A 128 -2.09 -23.47 17.15
CA LYS A 128 -3.07 -22.38 17.22
C LYS A 128 -2.53 -21.19 18.01
N ASP A 129 -1.25 -21.22 18.39
CA ASP A 129 -0.65 -20.20 19.21
C ASP A 129 -0.81 -18.83 18.57
N SER A 130 -1.18 -17.88 19.42
CA SER A 130 -1.43 -16.52 18.99
C SER A 130 -0.13 -15.77 18.72
N THR A 131 1.07 -16.35 18.84
CA THR A 131 2.31 -15.62 18.58
C THR A 131 3.34 -16.55 17.96
N VAL A 132 3.81 -16.18 16.78
CA VAL A 132 4.87 -16.88 16.06
C VAL A 132 6.01 -15.91 15.81
N CYS A 133 7.21 -16.36 16.11
CA CYS A 133 8.41 -15.56 16.22
C CYS A 133 9.53 -16.22 15.44
N TYR A 134 10.43 -15.38 14.93
CA TYR A 134 11.65 -15.85 14.33
C TYR A 134 12.53 -16.56 15.37
N HIS A 135 13.51 -17.31 14.90
CA HIS A 135 14.50 -17.96 15.76
C HIS A 135 15.06 -16.98 16.79
N ASN A 136 14.96 -17.36 18.05
CA ASN A 136 15.39 -16.55 19.19
C ASN A 136 16.02 -17.44 20.26
N ALA A 137 16.94 -16.86 21.05
CA ALA A 137 17.74 -17.61 22.02
C ALA A 137 16.90 -18.28 23.14
N LEU A 138 15.67 -17.83 23.36
CA LEU A 138 14.76 -18.36 24.38
C LEU A 138 13.81 -19.43 23.83
N ASN A 139 13.84 -19.71 22.51
CA ASN A 139 12.90 -20.59 21.80
C ASN A 139 11.42 -20.28 22.08
N VAL A 140 11.10 -19.01 22.39
CA VAL A 140 9.72 -18.59 22.67
C VAL A 140 9.02 -18.31 21.35
N GLY A 141 7.89 -19.00 21.11
CA GLY A 141 7.09 -18.81 19.90
C GLY A 141 7.83 -19.16 18.61
N ASP A 142 8.92 -19.93 18.70
CA ASP A 142 9.77 -20.27 17.56
C ASP A 142 8.99 -20.96 16.45
N TYR A 143 9.00 -20.37 15.25
CA TYR A 143 8.16 -20.83 14.14
C TYR A 143 8.43 -22.29 13.75
N GLY A 144 9.69 -22.73 13.78
CA GLY A 144 10.08 -24.10 13.44
C GLY A 144 9.58 -25.10 14.47
N SER A 145 9.71 -24.76 15.76
CA SER A 145 9.19 -25.56 16.88
C SER A 145 7.66 -25.67 16.87
N LEU A 146 6.98 -24.63 16.40
CA LEU A 146 5.52 -24.60 16.21
C LEU A 146 5.06 -25.27 14.89
N GLY A 147 6.01 -25.75 14.08
CA GLY A 147 5.77 -26.45 12.82
C GLY A 147 5.37 -25.56 11.65
N HIS A 148 5.54 -24.25 11.75
CA HIS A 148 5.34 -23.34 10.62
C HIS A 148 6.54 -23.40 9.66
N ALA A 149 6.29 -23.13 8.39
CA ALA A 149 7.31 -22.84 7.40
C ALA A 149 7.44 -21.32 7.22
N GLU A 150 8.65 -20.88 6.87
CA GLU A 150 8.86 -19.56 6.29
C GLU A 150 8.16 -19.49 4.92
N VAL A 151 7.37 -18.42 4.72
CA VAL A 151 6.62 -18.19 3.49
C VAL A 151 6.72 -16.74 3.05
N VAL A 152 6.53 -16.51 1.75
CA VAL A 152 6.27 -15.18 1.19
C VAL A 152 4.89 -15.19 0.54
N ALA A 153 4.06 -14.22 0.93
CA ALA A 153 2.77 -13.98 0.32
C ALA A 153 2.85 -12.78 -0.63
N LEU A 154 2.22 -12.86 -1.78
CA LEU A 154 2.07 -11.74 -2.72
C LEU A 154 0.73 -11.82 -3.45
N THR A 155 0.31 -10.69 -4.01
CA THR A 155 -0.96 -10.56 -4.70
C THR A 155 -0.70 -10.31 -6.18
N ILE A 156 -1.10 -11.24 -7.04
CA ILE A 156 -0.76 -11.23 -8.48
C ILE A 156 -1.99 -11.48 -9.35
N PRO A 157 -2.01 -11.00 -10.61
CA PRO A 157 -3.01 -11.42 -11.60
C PRO A 157 -2.93 -12.93 -11.87
N PRO A 158 -4.05 -13.67 -11.96
CA PRO A 158 -4.06 -15.09 -12.30
C PRO A 158 -3.25 -15.43 -13.56
N SER A 159 -3.30 -14.57 -14.57
CA SER A 159 -2.54 -14.72 -15.83
C SER A 159 -1.02 -14.70 -15.67
N SER A 160 -0.50 -14.14 -14.57
CA SER A 160 0.94 -14.02 -14.32
C SER A 160 1.54 -15.16 -13.49
N PHE A 161 0.71 -16.08 -12.95
CA PHE A 161 1.13 -17.09 -11.99
C PHE A 161 2.36 -17.91 -12.41
N GLU A 162 2.37 -18.42 -13.63
CA GLU A 162 3.46 -19.25 -14.16
C GLU A 162 4.80 -18.51 -14.23
N GLN A 163 4.81 -17.17 -14.24
CA GLN A 163 6.05 -16.38 -14.24
C GLN A 163 6.66 -16.25 -12.82
N PHE A 164 5.94 -16.70 -11.81
CA PHE A 164 6.33 -16.68 -10.40
C PHE A 164 6.54 -18.09 -9.82
N ALA A 165 6.25 -19.17 -10.57
CA ALA A 165 6.22 -20.56 -10.11
C ALA A 165 7.42 -21.40 -10.59
#